data_AF-A0A0B0NPP8-F1
#
_entry.id   AF-A0A0B0NPP8-F1
#
_cell.length_a   1.000
_cell.length_b   1.000
_cell.length_c   1.000
_cell.angle_alpha   90.00
_cell.angle_beta   90.00
_cell.angle_gamma   90.00
#
_symmetry.space_group_name_H-M   'P 1'
#
loop_
_entity.id
_entity.type
_entity.pdbx_description
1 polymer ?
#
loop_
_entity_poly.entity_id
_entity_poly.type
_entity_poly.pdbx_seq_one_letter_code
_entity_poly.pdbx_strand_id
1 'polypeptide(L)'
;MHGSPDNVLYGIVIDNKVCHPKNNVSYLGTHAGMIGITRQTHYYVLLDQAGFSADDLLEFVHSLSYMYQRSTTTIFFVPPICYAHLAASQLGAIYED
;
A
#
# COMPACT_ATOMS: atom_id res chain seq x y z
N MET A 1 -11.99 1.75 -15.43
CA MET A 1 -10.61 1.33 -15.75
C MET A 1 -10.50 -0.13 -15.37
N HIS A 2 -10.46 -1.03 -16.35
CA HIS A 2 -10.30 -2.46 -16.11
C HIS A 2 -8.78 -2.73 -16.10
N GLY A 3 -8.24 -3.21 -14.98
CA GLY A 3 -6.83 -3.61 -14.90
C GLY A 3 -6.54 -4.77 -15.87
N SER A 4 -5.27 -5.12 -16.03
CA SER A 4 -4.92 -6.32 -16.80
C SER A 4 -5.68 -7.54 -16.22
N PRO A 5 -6.39 -8.34 -17.04
CA PRO A 5 -7.15 -9.50 -16.56
C PRO A 5 -6.26 -10.58 -15.94
N ASP A 6 -4.95 -10.53 -16.21
CA ASP A 6 -3.96 -11.46 -15.68
C ASP A 6 -3.43 -11.06 -14.29
N ASN A 7 -3.84 -9.91 -13.77
CA ASN A 7 -3.46 -9.45 -12.43
C ASN A 7 -4.47 -9.92 -11.37
N VAL A 8 -3.95 -10.16 -10.16
CA VAL A 8 -4.78 -10.38 -8.98
C VAL A 8 -5.71 -9.17 -8.79
N LEU A 9 -6.97 -9.44 -8.45
CA LEU A 9 -7.95 -8.39 -8.17
C LEU A 9 -7.45 -7.47 -7.06
N TYR A 10 -7.74 -6.17 -7.20
CA TYR A 10 -7.46 -5.20 -6.15
C TYR A 10 -8.35 -5.47 -4.93
N GLY A 11 -7.85 -5.15 -3.74
CA GLY A 11 -8.46 -5.46 -2.45
C GLY A 11 -8.12 -6.84 -1.89
N ILE A 12 -7.32 -7.66 -2.60
CA ILE A 12 -6.89 -8.97 -2.09
C ILE A 12 -5.79 -8.81 -1.03
N VAL A 13 -6.05 -9.44 0.11
CA VAL A 13 -5.11 -9.65 1.21
C VAL A 13 -4.52 -11.05 1.10
N ILE A 14 -3.20 -11.16 1.21
CA ILE A 14 -2.49 -12.44 1.41
C ILE A 14 -1.84 -12.39 2.79
N ASP A 15 -2.40 -13.16 3.72
CA ASP A 15 -2.01 -13.21 5.14
C ASP A 15 -1.59 -14.62 5.58
N ASN A 16 -1.80 -15.64 4.76
CA ASN A 16 -1.64 -17.04 5.14
C ASN A 16 -0.60 -17.79 4.28
N LYS A 17 0.07 -18.79 4.88
CA LYS A 17 1.13 -19.66 4.30
C LYS A 17 2.43 -19.00 3.82
N VAL A 18 2.45 -17.73 3.46
CA VAL A 18 3.64 -17.01 2.94
C VAL A 18 4.16 -15.95 3.95
N CYS A 19 3.35 -15.61 4.95
CA CYS A 19 3.66 -14.63 5.97
C CYS A 19 4.29 -15.25 7.23
N HIS A 20 5.00 -14.45 8.02
CA HIS A 20 5.67 -14.94 9.23
C HIS A 20 4.63 -15.39 10.29
N PRO A 21 4.72 -16.61 10.84
CA PRO A 21 3.65 -17.20 11.67
C PRO A 21 3.41 -16.52 13.02
N LYS A 22 4.30 -15.61 13.44
CA LYS A 22 4.19 -14.86 14.72
C LYS A 22 4.11 -13.34 14.56
N ASN A 23 4.29 -12.81 13.35
CA ASN A 23 4.29 -11.37 13.12
C ASN A 23 3.10 -11.03 12.22
N ASN A 24 2.45 -9.90 12.52
CA ASN A 24 1.37 -9.38 11.68
C ASN A 24 1.96 -8.83 10.38
N VAL A 25 2.08 -9.75 9.43
CA VAL A 25 2.70 -9.55 8.13
C VAL A 25 1.69 -9.93 7.06
N SER A 26 1.39 -9.00 6.16
CA SER A 26 0.38 -9.23 5.12
C SER A 26 0.76 -8.51 3.84
N TYR A 27 0.42 -9.10 2.71
CA TYR A 27 0.47 -8.43 1.41
C TYR A 27 -0.91 -7.89 1.05
N LEU A 28 -0.96 -6.67 0.55
CA LEU A 28 -2.19 -6.04 0.07
C LEU A 28 -1.99 -5.48 -1.34
N GLY A 29 -2.87 -5.88 -2.26
CA GLY A 29 -2.96 -5.31 -3.59
C GLY A 29 -4.02 -4.21 -3.63
N THR A 30 -3.68 -2.95 -3.43
CA THR A 30 -4.67 -1.85 -3.34
C THR A 30 -5.15 -1.32 -4.70
N HIS A 31 -4.46 -1.62 -5.79
CA HIS A 31 -4.65 -0.95 -7.09
C HIS A 31 -4.69 -1.93 -8.26
N ALA A 32 -5.49 -1.61 -9.27
CA ALA A 32 -5.57 -2.35 -10.52
C ALA A 32 -4.38 -2.02 -11.45
N GLY A 33 -3.36 -2.89 -11.51
CA GLY A 33 -2.21 -2.73 -12.40
C GLY A 33 -2.60 -2.62 -13.86
N MET A 34 -2.23 -1.50 -14.47
CA MET A 34 -2.51 -1.20 -15.87
C MET A 34 -1.51 -1.86 -16.84
N ILE A 35 -0.26 -2.07 -16.42
CA ILE A 35 0.81 -2.63 -17.25
C ILE A 35 1.60 -3.65 -16.42
N GLY A 36 1.86 -4.83 -17.00
CA GLY A 36 2.66 -5.88 -16.38
C GLY A 36 2.03 -6.50 -15.14
N ILE A 37 2.86 -7.18 -14.34
CA ILE A 37 2.43 -7.82 -13.09
C ILE A 37 2.35 -6.78 -11.97
N THR A 38 1.19 -6.68 -11.33
CA THR A 38 1.01 -5.77 -10.19
C THR A 38 1.83 -6.28 -9.01
N ARG A 39 2.79 -5.47 -8.54
CA ARG A 39 3.47 -5.74 -7.27
C ARG A 39 2.42 -5.71 -6.15
N GLN A 40 2.59 -6.47 -5.08
CA GLN A 40 1.77 -6.33 -3.87
C GLN A 40 2.57 -5.64 -2.76
N THR A 41 1.93 -4.74 -2.02
CA THR A 41 2.62 -4.00 -0.95
C THR A 41 2.67 -4.87 0.29
N HIS A 42 3.88 -5.06 0.81
CA HIS A 42 4.12 -5.83 2.02
C HIS A 42 4.00 -4.92 3.23
N TYR A 43 2.99 -5.15 4.07
CA TYR A 43 2.78 -4.44 5.32
C TYR A 43 3.29 -5.28 6.48
N TYR A 44 4.10 -4.65 7.32
CA TYR A 44 4.66 -5.25 8.52
C TYR A 44 4.37 -4.35 9.70
N VAL A 45 3.65 -4.88 10.69
CA VAL A 45 3.35 -4.15 11.93
C VAL A 45 4.55 -4.28 12.87
N LEU A 46 5.30 -3.19 13.02
CA LEU A 46 6.43 -3.13 13.97
C LEU A 46 5.96 -2.87 15.40
N LEU A 47 4.94 -2.03 15.55
CA LEU A 47 4.39 -1.61 16.83
C LEU A 47 2.92 -1.30 16.63
N ASP A 48 2.08 -1.87 17.48
CA ASP A 48 0.67 -1.52 17.59
C ASP A 48 0.30 -1.28 19.05
N GLN A 49 0.02 -0.03 19.39
CA GLN A 49 -0.46 0.39 20.70
C GLN A 49 -1.96 0.68 20.70
N ALA A 50 -2.57 0.76 19.52
CA ALA A 50 -3.99 1.02 19.36
C ALA A 50 -4.81 -0.27 19.48
N GLY A 51 -4.18 -1.44 19.27
CA GLY A 51 -4.82 -2.75 19.40
C GLY A 51 -5.67 -3.10 18.20
N PHE A 52 -5.21 -2.77 17.00
CA PHE A 52 -5.87 -3.15 15.75
C PHE A 52 -5.83 -4.66 15.55
N SER A 53 -6.93 -5.22 15.05
CA SER A 53 -6.83 -6.53 14.39
C SER A 53 -6.11 -6.37 13.04
N ALA A 54 -5.58 -7.48 12.52
CA ALA A 54 -4.92 -7.47 11.22
C ALA A 54 -5.88 -7.02 10.10
N ASP A 55 -7.13 -7.47 10.16
CA ASP A 55 -8.18 -7.13 9.19
C ASP A 55 -8.52 -5.64 9.25
N ASP A 56 -8.74 -5.09 10.45
CA ASP A 56 -9.07 -3.67 10.64
C ASP A 56 -7.95 -2.77 10.12
N LEU A 57 -6.69 -3.15 10.38
CA LEU A 57 -5.54 -2.39 9.91
C LEU A 57 -5.45 -2.40 8.39
N LEU A 58 -5.68 -3.56 7.76
CA LEU A 58 -5.61 -3.69 6.30
C LEU A 58 -6.77 -2.98 5.61
N GLU A 59 -7.98 -3.03 6.17
CA GLU A 59 -9.12 -2.26 5.69
C GLU A 59 -8.87 -0.76 5.80
N PHE A 60 -8.29 -0.32 6.92
CA PHE A 60 -7.88 1.08 7.10
C PHE A 60 -6.85 1.51 6.05
N VAL A 61 -5.81 0.70 5.84
CA VAL A 61 -4.77 0.94 4.83
C VAL A 61 -5.36 0.95 3.42
N HIS A 62 -6.26 0.02 3.09
CA HIS A 62 -6.96 -0.02 1.82
C HIS A 62 -7.77 1.25 1.60
N SER A 63 -8.55 1.67 2.59
CA SER A 63 -9.33 2.92 2.56
C SER A 63 -8.44 4.14 2.36
N LEU A 64 -7.31 4.19 3.06
CA LEU A 64 -6.36 5.29 2.94
C LEU A 64 -5.77 5.38 1.53
N SER A 65 -5.59 4.26 0.82
CA SER A 65 -5.07 4.25 -0.56
C SER A 65 -5.94 4.99 -1.59
N TYR A 66 -7.22 5.25 -1.28
CA TYR A 66 -8.12 6.08 -2.11
C TYR A 66 -7.97 7.59 -1.87
N MET A 67 -7.31 7.99 -0.78
CA MET A 67 -7.28 9.39 -0.32
C MET A 67 -6.12 10.21 -0.93
N TYR A 68 -5.46 9.71 -1.98
CA TYR A 68 -4.34 10.42 -2.59
C TYR A 68 -4.83 11.49 -3.56
N GLN A 69 -4.74 12.76 -3.16
CA GLN A 69 -5.34 13.88 -3.88
C GLN A 69 -4.78 14.13 -5.28
N ARG A 70 -3.56 13.63 -5.59
CA ARG A 70 -2.94 13.79 -6.91
C ARG A 70 -3.35 12.70 -7.90
N SER A 71 -4.22 11.77 -7.52
CA SER A 71 -4.71 10.69 -8.36
C SER A 71 -6.22 10.50 -8.19
N THR A 72 -6.91 10.16 -9.27
CA THR A 72 -8.32 9.73 -9.23
C THR A 72 -8.47 8.22 -9.16
N THR A 73 -7.36 7.48 -9.17
CA THR A 73 -7.30 6.03 -9.00
C THR A 73 -6.60 5.69 -7.69
N THR A 74 -6.96 4.55 -7.11
CA THR A 74 -6.22 3.92 -6.02
C THR A 74 -4.75 3.86 -6.34
N ILE A 75 -3.92 4.19 -5.35
CA ILE A 75 -2.48 4.08 -5.45
C ILE A 75 -1.96 2.82 -4.77
N PHE A 76 -0.78 2.39 -5.20
CA PHE A 76 -0.12 1.18 -4.70
C PHE A 76 0.37 1.30 -3.24
N PHE A 77 0.61 2.52 -2.77
CA PHE A 77 0.95 2.85 -1.39
C PHE A 77 -0.17 3.66 -0.73
N VAL A 78 -0.02 4.01 0.55
CA VAL A 78 -0.91 4.98 1.19
C VAL A 78 -0.42 6.41 0.98
N PRO A 79 -1.32 7.42 0.92
CA PRO A 79 -0.98 8.82 0.71
C PRO A 79 0.15 9.35 1.60
N PRO A 80 0.22 9.04 2.91
CA PRO A 80 1.32 9.50 3.75
C PRO A 80 2.71 9.08 3.23
N ILE A 81 2.86 7.87 2.70
CA ILE A 81 4.13 7.38 2.13
C ILE A 81 4.48 8.17 0.87
N CYS A 82 3.48 8.44 0.02
CA CYS A 82 3.67 9.22 -1.20
C CYS A 82 4.05 10.67 -0.90
N TYR A 83 3.42 11.29 0.10
CA TYR A 83 3.75 12.66 0.50
C TYR A 83 5.13 12.75 1.15
N ALA A 84 5.53 11.76 1.95
CA ALA A 84 6.88 11.69 2.50
C ALA A 84 7.94 11.60 1.39
N HIS A 85 7.71 10.77 0.37
CA HIS A 85 8.59 10.70 -0.80
C HIS A 85 8.66 12.05 -1.53
N LEU A 86 7.51 12.69 -1.76
CA LEU A 86 7.46 13.99 -2.42
C LEU A 86 8.25 15.05 -1.65
N ALA A 87 8.08 15.12 -0.32
CA ALA A 87 8.80 16.05 0.54
C ALA A 87 10.31 15.77 0.51
N ALA A 88 10.73 14.51 0.56
CA ALA A 88 12.14 14.13 0.47
C ALA A 88 12.76 14.52 -0.88
N SER A 89 12.06 14.26 -1.98
CA SER A 89 12.53 14.67 -3.33
C SER A 89 12.62 16.19 -3.48
N GLN A 90 11.68 16.94 -2.91
CA GLN A 90 11.71 18.41 -2.91
C GLN A 90 12.89 18.95 -2.11
N LEU A 91 13.16 18.39 -0.93
CA LEU A 91 14.32 18.78 -0.13
C LEU A 91 15.64 18.46 -0.84
N GLY A 92 15.77 17.28 -1.46
CA GLY A 92 16.96 16.91 -2.24
C GLY A 92 17.24 17.92 -3.34
N ALA A 93 16.22 18.31 -4.10
CA ALA A 93 16.35 19.31 -5.16
C ALA A 93 16.76 20.71 -4.66
N ILE A 94 16.46 21.06 -3.40
CA ILE A 94 16.84 22.35 -2.80
C ILE A 94 18.29 22.33 -2.31
N TYR A 95 18.81 21.17 -1.88
CA TYR A 95 20.15 21.05 -1.29
C TYR A 95 21.24 20.62 -2.29
N GLU A 96 20.86 20.24 -3.51
CA GLU A 96 21.79 19.92 -4.60
C GLU A 96 22.08 21.11 -5.54
N ASP A 97 21.54 22.30 -5.23
CA ASP A 97 21.96 23.63 -5.76
C ASP A 97 22.86 24.35 -4.74
#